data_AF-A0A2M8N5J5-F1
#
_entry.id   AF-A0A2M8N5J5-F1
#
_cell.length_a   1.000
_cell.length_b   1.000
_cell.length_c   1.000
_cell.angle_alpha   90.00
_cell.angle_beta   90.00
_cell.angle_gamma   90.00
#
_symmetry.space_group_name_H-M   'P 1'
#
loop_
_entity.id
_entity.type
_entity.pdbx_description
1 polymer ?
#
loop_
_entity_poly.entity_id
_entity_poly.type
_entity_poly.pdbx_seq_one_letter_code
_entity_poly.pdbx_strand_id
1 'polypeptide(L)'
;MAKQAHMRPIDEIAEQIGLTADDFDLYGNPYIAKLRMDVLNKVQSRPNGKYIDVTAITPTPLGEGKTTTAVGLAQAMKHIGKSSVLTLRQPSQGPTFGIKGGAAGGGYSQVVPMDIFNLHLTGDIHAVSAANNLLAAMIDNRLMRGNPLNIDPYSITWKRVVDVNDRALRNIVVGLGGKWDGVPRQTGFDIAVASEVMAILA
;
A
#
# COMPACT_ATOMS: atom_id res chain seq x y z
N MET A 1 -6.93 -22.69 7.41
CA MET A 1 -6.82 -22.57 5.94
C MET A 1 -5.50 -21.88 5.55
N ALA A 2 -5.32 -20.56 5.70
CA ALA A 2 -4.07 -19.89 5.32
C ALA A 2 -2.78 -20.49 5.94
N LYS A 3 -2.78 -20.80 7.25
CA LYS A 3 -1.63 -21.43 7.95
C LYS A 3 -1.33 -22.87 7.52
N GLN A 4 -2.26 -23.53 6.81
CA GLN A 4 -2.10 -24.90 6.31
C GLN A 4 -1.70 -24.92 4.84
N ALA A 5 -1.56 -23.75 4.20
CA ALA A 5 -1.17 -23.68 2.79
C ALA A 5 0.30 -24.07 2.63
N HIS A 6 0.57 -24.99 1.69
CA HIS A 6 1.92 -25.30 1.25
C HIS A 6 2.40 -24.21 0.30
N MET A 7 3.06 -23.20 0.87
CA MET A 7 3.62 -22.09 0.09
C MET A 7 4.85 -22.54 -0.67
N ARG A 8 4.91 -22.16 -1.95
CA ARG A 8 6.10 -22.33 -2.77
C ARG A 8 7.00 -21.11 -2.61
N PRO A 9 8.32 -21.29 -2.50
CA PRO A 9 9.28 -20.22 -2.60
C PRO A 9 9.05 -19.32 -3.83
N ILE A 10 9.33 -18.01 -3.68
CA ILE A 10 8.97 -16.99 -4.68
C ILE A 10 9.83 -17.10 -5.95
N ASP A 11 11.03 -17.66 -5.85
CA ASP A 11 11.89 -18.04 -6.98
C ASP A 11 11.18 -19.02 -7.92
N GLU A 12 10.56 -20.08 -7.40
CA GLU A 12 9.81 -21.03 -8.22
C GLU A 12 8.57 -20.39 -8.89
N ILE A 13 8.01 -19.35 -8.29
CA ILE A 13 6.90 -18.58 -8.86
C ILE A 13 7.43 -17.62 -9.94
N ALA A 14 8.56 -16.96 -9.68
CA ALA A 14 9.22 -16.05 -10.59
C ALA A 14 9.67 -16.77 -11.89
N GLU A 15 10.21 -17.98 -11.78
CA GLU A 15 10.61 -18.80 -12.94
C GLU A 15 9.43 -19.08 -13.88
N GLN A 16 8.22 -19.31 -13.34
CA GLN A 16 7.03 -19.56 -14.16
C GLN A 16 6.61 -18.38 -15.03
N ILE A 17 7.03 -17.17 -14.67
CA ILE A 17 6.79 -15.95 -15.46
C ILE A 17 8.05 -15.48 -16.21
N GLY A 18 9.11 -16.30 -16.21
CA GLY A 18 10.35 -16.05 -16.93
C GLY A 18 11.27 -15.04 -16.26
N LEU A 19 11.20 -14.92 -14.94
CA LEU A 19 12.12 -14.12 -14.12
C LEU A 19 13.15 -15.02 -13.45
N THR A 20 14.31 -14.44 -13.16
CA THR A 20 15.46 -15.10 -12.53
C THR A 20 15.75 -14.49 -11.16
N ALA A 21 16.65 -15.09 -10.38
CA ALA A 21 17.04 -14.55 -9.08
C ALA A 21 17.66 -13.14 -9.13
N ASP A 22 18.19 -12.72 -10.29
CA ASP A 22 18.74 -11.37 -10.49
C ASP A 22 17.66 -10.30 -10.70
N ASP A 23 16.40 -10.70 -10.88
CA ASP A 23 15.29 -9.81 -11.20
C ASP A 23 14.56 -9.27 -9.97
N PHE A 24 14.84 -9.80 -8.77
CA PHE A 24 14.11 -9.45 -7.57
C PHE A 24 14.96 -9.57 -6.30
N ASP A 25 14.54 -8.85 -5.28
CA ASP A 25 15.12 -8.90 -3.94
C ASP A 25 14.13 -9.54 -2.98
N LEU A 26 14.55 -10.60 -2.29
CA LEU A 26 13.75 -11.25 -1.25
C LEU A 26 13.51 -10.30 -0.08
N TYR A 27 12.31 -10.33 0.49
CA TYR A 27 11.92 -9.44 1.57
C TYR A 27 11.64 -10.19 2.87
N GLY A 28 12.69 -10.39 3.66
CA GLY A 28 12.63 -10.96 5.01
C GLY A 28 12.23 -12.44 5.10
N ASN A 29 11.76 -13.06 4.01
CA ASN A 29 11.37 -14.46 3.93
C ASN A 29 11.38 -14.92 2.46
N PRO A 30 11.38 -16.24 2.17
CA PRO A 30 11.49 -16.77 0.80
C PRO A 30 10.18 -16.68 -0.01
N TYR A 31 9.09 -16.15 0.55
CA TYR A 31 7.77 -16.13 -0.09
C TYR A 31 7.36 -14.73 -0.59
N ILE A 32 8.17 -13.71 -0.35
CA ILE A 32 7.88 -12.32 -0.72
C ILE A 32 9.14 -11.71 -1.34
N ALA A 33 8.96 -11.00 -2.44
CA ALA A 33 10.04 -10.29 -3.12
C ALA A 33 9.56 -8.95 -3.68
N LYS A 34 10.51 -8.03 -3.87
CA LYS A 34 10.33 -6.83 -4.70
C LYS A 34 11.02 -7.05 -6.04
N LEU A 35 10.30 -6.81 -7.14
CA LEU A 35 10.91 -6.82 -8.46
C LEU A 35 11.77 -5.57 -8.66
N ARG A 36 12.93 -5.75 -9.28
CA ARG A 36 13.78 -4.63 -9.72
C ARG A 36 13.17 -4.00 -10.97
N MET A 37 13.29 -2.68 -11.11
CA MET A 37 12.69 -1.96 -12.22
C MET A 37 13.26 -2.34 -13.60
N ASP A 38 14.50 -2.85 -13.64
CA ASP A 38 15.16 -3.30 -14.87
C ASP A 38 14.42 -4.45 -15.58
N VAL A 39 13.55 -5.17 -14.86
CA VAL A 39 12.65 -6.17 -15.44
C VAL A 39 11.78 -5.58 -16.56
N LEU A 40 11.41 -4.31 -16.46
CA LEU A 40 10.60 -3.64 -17.50
C LEU A 40 11.34 -3.60 -18.84
N ASN A 41 12.66 -3.41 -18.84
CA ASN A 41 13.47 -3.42 -20.05
C ASN A 41 13.46 -4.80 -20.72
N LYS A 42 13.44 -5.88 -19.92
CA LYS A 42 13.41 -7.27 -20.42
C LYS A 42 12.08 -7.61 -21.11
N VAL A 43 10.98 -7.00 -20.69
CA VAL A 43 9.64 -7.31 -21.21
C VAL A 43 9.11 -6.31 -22.23
N GLN A 44 9.83 -5.21 -22.47
CA GLN A 44 9.39 -4.11 -23.32
C GLN A 44 9.02 -4.52 -24.77
N SER A 45 9.71 -5.53 -25.31
CA SER A 45 9.45 -6.04 -26.68
C SER A 45 8.33 -7.08 -26.75
N ARG A 46 7.79 -7.53 -25.61
CA ARG A 46 6.74 -8.55 -25.56
C ARG A 46 5.38 -7.90 -25.82
N PRO A 47 4.46 -8.56 -26.55
CA PRO A 47 3.11 -8.05 -26.71
C PRO A 47 2.40 -8.02 -25.36
N ASN A 48 1.55 -7.00 -25.15
CA ASN A 48 0.73 -6.90 -23.96
C ASN A 48 -0.21 -8.12 -23.81
N GLY A 49 -0.35 -8.58 -22.56
CA GLY A 49 -1.34 -9.60 -22.20
C GLY A 49 -2.78 -9.07 -22.29
N LYS A 50 -3.75 -9.95 -22.02
CA LYS A 50 -5.14 -9.54 -21.84
C LYS A 50 -5.31 -8.95 -20.43
N TYR A 51 -5.88 -7.75 -20.36
CA TYR A 51 -6.22 -7.10 -19.10
C TYR A 51 -7.67 -7.40 -18.73
N ILE A 52 -7.89 -7.95 -17.53
CA ILE A 52 -9.22 -8.29 -17.02
C ILE A 52 -9.43 -7.52 -15.72
N ASP A 53 -10.39 -6.60 -15.72
CA ASP A 53 -10.79 -5.85 -14.53
C ASP A 53 -11.94 -6.55 -13.82
N VAL A 54 -11.82 -6.71 -12.49
CA VAL A 54 -12.84 -7.34 -11.65
C VAL A 54 -13.47 -6.26 -10.78
N THR A 55 -14.70 -5.89 -11.13
CA THR A 55 -15.52 -4.93 -10.38
C THR A 55 -16.68 -5.60 -9.66
N ALA A 56 -17.43 -4.83 -8.88
CA ALA A 56 -18.62 -5.29 -8.16
C ALA A 56 -19.70 -4.21 -8.19
N ILE A 57 -20.93 -4.61 -7.83
CA ILE A 57 -22.04 -3.69 -7.56
C ILE A 57 -21.72 -2.81 -6.34
N THR A 58 -22.59 -1.83 -6.08
CA THR A 58 -22.52 -1.01 -4.86
C THR A 58 -22.43 -1.90 -3.61
N PRO A 59 -21.44 -1.67 -2.72
CA PRO A 59 -21.26 -2.51 -1.54
C PRO A 59 -22.48 -2.53 -0.62
N THR A 60 -22.74 -3.71 -0.06
CA THR A 60 -23.80 -4.01 0.89
C THR A 60 -23.21 -4.60 2.18
N PRO A 61 -23.94 -4.57 3.32
CA PRO A 61 -23.45 -5.18 4.56
C PRO A 61 -23.17 -6.69 4.47
N LEU A 62 -23.71 -7.39 3.46
CA LEU A 62 -23.53 -8.84 3.28
C LEU A 62 -22.18 -9.20 2.64
N GLY A 63 -21.52 -8.25 1.98
CA GLY A 63 -20.24 -8.44 1.30
C GLY A 63 -20.36 -9.15 -0.06
N GLU A 64 -19.60 -8.67 -1.03
CA GLU A 64 -19.73 -9.08 -2.44
C GLU A 64 -18.65 -10.08 -2.87
N GLY A 65 -17.63 -10.31 -2.04
CA GLY A 65 -16.57 -11.27 -2.33
C GLY A 65 -15.65 -10.88 -3.51
N LYS A 66 -15.58 -9.60 -3.90
CA LYS A 66 -14.80 -9.14 -5.08
C LYS A 66 -13.36 -9.68 -5.13
N THR A 67 -12.60 -9.56 -4.03
CA THR A 67 -11.21 -10.05 -3.99
C THR A 67 -11.15 -11.57 -4.07
N THR A 68 -12.08 -12.27 -3.43
CA THR A 68 -12.21 -13.74 -3.53
C THR A 68 -12.43 -14.16 -4.98
N THR A 69 -13.33 -13.48 -5.71
CA THR A 69 -13.57 -13.72 -7.13
C THR A 69 -12.34 -13.44 -7.98
N ALA A 70 -11.61 -12.36 -7.71
CA ALA A 70 -10.38 -12.04 -8.45
C ALA A 70 -9.29 -13.11 -8.26
N VAL A 71 -9.07 -13.57 -7.01
CA VAL A 71 -8.12 -14.65 -6.72
C VAL A 71 -8.58 -15.97 -7.36
N GLY A 72 -9.87 -16.32 -7.21
CA GLY A 72 -10.44 -17.52 -7.81
C GLY A 72 -10.35 -17.54 -9.32
N LEU A 73 -10.56 -16.39 -9.98
CA LEU A 73 -10.40 -16.24 -11.42
C LEU A 73 -8.96 -16.51 -11.86
N ALA A 74 -7.97 -15.92 -11.19
CA ALA A 74 -6.56 -16.18 -11.50
C ALA A 74 -6.17 -17.65 -11.29
N GLN A 75 -6.67 -18.28 -10.22
CA GLN A 75 -6.50 -19.72 -9.98
C GLN A 75 -7.14 -20.55 -11.11
N ALA A 76 -8.36 -20.21 -11.53
CA ALA A 76 -9.08 -20.90 -12.59
C ALA A 76 -8.38 -20.75 -13.96
N MET A 77 -7.87 -19.56 -14.27
CA MET A 77 -7.08 -19.32 -15.49
C MET A 77 -5.87 -20.23 -15.56
N LYS A 78 -5.13 -20.39 -14.46
CA LYS A 78 -4.03 -21.36 -14.37
C LYS A 78 -4.51 -22.80 -14.55
N HIS A 79 -5.64 -23.16 -13.93
CA HIS A 79 -6.22 -24.51 -14.03
C HIS A 79 -6.59 -24.90 -15.47
N ILE A 80 -7.07 -23.95 -16.28
CA ILE A 80 -7.37 -24.18 -17.71
C ILE A 80 -6.15 -24.00 -18.63
N GLY A 81 -4.94 -23.97 -18.08
CA GLY A 81 -3.69 -23.90 -18.84
C GLY A 81 -3.32 -22.51 -19.37
N LYS A 82 -3.91 -21.43 -18.85
CA LYS A 82 -3.52 -20.06 -19.19
C LYS A 82 -2.49 -19.54 -18.18
N SER A 83 -1.57 -18.69 -18.66
CA SER A 83 -0.71 -17.90 -17.79
C SER A 83 -1.46 -16.64 -17.35
N SER A 84 -1.52 -16.38 -16.05
CA SER A 84 -2.20 -15.22 -15.47
C SER A 84 -1.49 -14.74 -14.21
N VAL A 85 -1.43 -13.43 -14.03
CA VAL A 85 -0.92 -12.77 -12.83
C VAL A 85 -2.04 -11.94 -12.24
N LEU A 86 -2.24 -12.04 -10.92
CA LEU A 86 -3.20 -11.24 -10.18
C LEU A 86 -2.51 -10.01 -9.59
N THR A 87 -3.06 -8.83 -9.82
CA THR A 87 -2.64 -7.58 -9.18
C THR A 87 -3.68 -7.14 -8.15
N LEU A 88 -3.27 -6.91 -6.91
CA LEU A 88 -4.12 -6.43 -5.82
C LEU A 88 -3.48 -5.22 -5.17
N ARG A 89 -4.31 -4.38 -4.54
CA ARG A 89 -3.85 -3.28 -3.69
C ARG A 89 -3.42 -3.82 -2.32
N GLN A 90 -2.31 -3.30 -1.79
CA GLN A 90 -1.95 -3.52 -0.39
C GLN A 90 -3.02 -2.91 0.52
N PRO A 91 -3.51 -3.64 1.53
CA PRO A 91 -4.39 -3.07 2.54
C PRO A 91 -3.63 -2.17 3.51
N SER A 92 -4.30 -1.12 4.00
CA SER A 92 -3.87 -0.37 5.17
C SER A 92 -3.86 -1.29 6.41
N GLN A 93 -2.86 -1.14 7.27
CA GLN A 93 -2.77 -1.90 8.51
C GLN A 93 -3.77 -1.41 9.57
N GLY A 94 -4.18 -0.14 9.52
CA GLY A 94 -5.06 0.48 10.51
C GLY A 94 -6.39 -0.29 10.68
N PRO A 95 -7.13 -0.56 9.59
CA PRO A 95 -8.34 -1.37 9.62
C PRO A 95 -8.17 -2.79 10.15
N THR A 96 -6.99 -3.39 10.01
CA THR A 96 -6.68 -4.76 10.50
C THR A 96 -6.88 -4.88 12.01
N PHE A 97 -6.60 -3.81 12.76
CA PHE A 97 -6.80 -3.75 14.22
C PHE A 97 -8.16 -3.17 14.64
N GLY A 98 -9.04 -2.91 13.67
CA GLY A 98 -10.39 -2.42 13.89
C GLY A 98 -11.44 -3.49 13.57
N ILE A 99 -12.37 -3.14 12.68
CA ILE A 99 -13.54 -3.97 12.33
C ILE A 99 -13.24 -4.91 11.14
N LYS A 100 -12.22 -4.61 10.33
CA LYS A 100 -12.02 -5.27 9.03
C LYS A 100 -10.96 -6.36 9.12
N GLY A 101 -11.39 -7.62 9.09
CA GLY A 101 -10.50 -8.76 8.88
C GLY A 101 -10.11 -8.95 7.41
N GLY A 102 -8.84 -9.28 7.16
CA GLY A 102 -8.26 -9.90 5.95
C GLY A 102 -8.69 -9.34 4.58
N ALA A 103 -7.81 -8.60 3.91
CA ALA A 103 -8.07 -8.04 2.57
C ALA A 103 -7.61 -8.93 1.39
N ALA A 104 -7.13 -10.14 1.67
CA ALA A 104 -6.43 -11.01 0.71
C ALA A 104 -7.33 -12.08 0.05
N GLY A 105 -8.66 -11.91 0.04
CA GLY A 105 -9.61 -12.93 -0.43
C GLY A 105 -10.20 -13.79 0.71
N GLY A 106 -10.79 -14.93 0.38
CA GLY A 106 -11.56 -15.75 1.31
C GLY A 106 -11.62 -17.24 0.95
N GLY A 107 -11.82 -18.11 1.94
CA GLY A 107 -11.88 -19.57 1.72
C GLY A 107 -10.58 -20.14 1.13
N TYR A 108 -10.68 -20.87 0.01
CA TYR A 108 -9.53 -21.42 -0.72
C TYR A 108 -8.95 -20.46 -1.78
N SER A 109 -9.59 -19.32 -1.99
CA SER A 109 -9.15 -18.28 -2.93
C SER A 109 -8.58 -17.10 -2.16
N GLN A 110 -7.33 -17.27 -1.72
CA GLN A 110 -6.61 -16.32 -0.88
C GLN A 110 -5.19 -16.06 -1.40
N VAL A 111 -4.67 -14.86 -1.14
CA VAL A 111 -3.24 -14.55 -1.24
C VAL A 111 -2.57 -14.79 0.11
N VAL A 112 -1.39 -15.42 0.09
CA VAL A 112 -0.58 -15.75 1.27
C VAL A 112 0.85 -15.27 1.05
N PRO A 113 1.62 -14.92 2.11
CA PRO A 113 1.30 -15.02 3.55
C PRO A 113 0.35 -13.90 4.04
N MET A 114 -0.80 -14.28 4.61
CA MET A 114 -1.88 -13.35 4.96
C MET A 114 -1.50 -12.36 6.08
N ASP A 115 -0.76 -12.81 7.08
CA ASP A 115 -0.37 -11.97 8.21
C ASP A 115 0.58 -10.85 7.76
N ILE A 116 1.53 -11.18 6.89
CA ILE A 116 2.47 -10.20 6.31
C ILE A 116 1.73 -9.23 5.39
N PHE A 117 0.81 -9.74 4.56
CA PHE A 117 0.02 -8.94 3.63
C PHE A 117 -0.87 -7.89 4.32
N ASN A 118 -1.44 -8.18 5.49
CA ASN A 118 -2.33 -7.27 6.21
C ASN A 118 -1.61 -6.31 7.19
N LEU A 119 -0.30 -6.47 7.35
CA LEU A 119 0.51 -5.65 8.27
C LEU A 119 1.51 -4.82 7.45
N HIS A 120 2.81 -5.01 7.69
CA HIS A 120 3.84 -4.15 7.11
C HIS A 120 4.18 -4.49 5.66
N LEU A 121 3.79 -5.68 5.19
CA LEU A 121 4.18 -6.24 3.89
C LEU A 121 5.67 -5.98 3.59
N THR A 122 5.96 -5.13 2.60
CA THR A 122 7.32 -4.75 2.21
C THR A 122 7.72 -3.32 2.57
N GLY A 123 6.95 -2.68 3.44
CA GLY A 123 7.23 -1.34 3.96
C GLY A 123 6.72 -0.18 3.10
N ASP A 124 5.94 -0.44 2.05
CA ASP A 124 5.53 0.60 1.08
C ASP A 124 4.73 1.74 1.70
N ILE A 125 3.73 1.41 2.53
CA ILE A 125 2.93 2.41 3.24
C ILE A 125 3.77 3.20 4.25
N HIS A 126 4.81 2.57 4.84
CA HIS A 126 5.75 3.27 5.72
C HIS A 126 6.59 4.29 4.94
N ALA A 127 7.07 3.90 3.75
CA ALA A 127 7.81 4.80 2.87
C ALA A 127 6.95 5.99 2.40
N VAL A 128 5.69 5.73 2.01
CA VAL A 128 4.71 6.79 1.68
C VAL A 128 4.48 7.72 2.88
N SER A 129 4.29 7.15 4.08
CA SER A 129 4.09 7.92 5.31
C SER A 129 5.30 8.80 5.62
N ALA A 130 6.52 8.26 5.48
CA ALA A 130 7.76 9.00 5.68
C ALA A 130 7.90 10.16 4.68
N ALA A 131 7.65 9.91 3.40
CA ALA A 131 7.70 10.95 2.36
C ALA A 131 6.67 12.06 2.59
N ASN A 132 5.42 11.72 2.90
CA ASN A 132 4.37 12.69 3.18
C ASN A 132 4.72 13.56 4.40
N ASN A 133 5.17 12.93 5.48
CA ASN A 133 5.48 13.62 6.73
C ASN A 133 6.78 14.42 6.66
N LEU A 134 7.73 14.02 5.81
CA LEU A 134 8.92 14.83 5.50
C LEU A 134 8.50 16.15 4.85
N LEU A 135 7.59 16.13 3.87
CA LEU A 135 7.08 17.35 3.26
C LEU A 135 6.37 18.25 4.30
N ALA A 136 5.52 17.67 5.16
CA ALA A 136 4.89 18.41 6.25
C ALA A 136 5.92 19.07 7.19
N ALA A 137 6.99 18.34 7.55
CA ALA A 137 8.07 18.86 8.37
C ALA A 137 8.86 19.98 7.67
N MET A 138 9.10 19.86 6.37
CA MET A 138 9.78 20.89 5.57
C MET A 138 8.96 22.19 5.49
N ILE A 139 7.63 22.09 5.36
CA ILE A 139 6.73 23.26 5.40
C ILE A 139 6.86 23.98 6.75
N ASP A 140 6.73 23.25 7.86
CA ASP A 140 6.80 23.85 9.20
C ASP A 140 8.19 24.42 9.52
N ASN A 141 9.26 23.75 9.09
CA ASN A 141 10.63 24.28 9.21
C ASN A 141 10.82 25.57 8.39
N ARG A 142 10.17 25.69 7.23
CA ARG A 142 10.21 26.91 6.41
C ARG A 142 9.49 28.08 7.09
N LEU A 143 8.34 27.82 7.72
CA LEU A 143 7.64 28.82 8.53
C LEU A 143 8.53 29.32 9.68
N MET A 144 9.15 28.40 10.42
CA MET A 144 10.04 28.74 11.54
C MET A 144 11.27 29.54 11.10
N ARG A 145 11.84 29.24 9.93
CA ARG A 145 13.03 29.93 9.37
C ARG A 145 12.68 31.22 8.62
N GLY A 146 11.80 32.02 9.19
CA GLY A 146 11.46 33.36 8.69
C GLY A 146 10.51 33.40 7.50
N ASN A 147 9.91 32.27 7.12
CA ASN A 147 8.86 32.17 6.10
C ASN A 147 9.12 32.97 4.80
N PRO A 148 10.25 32.78 4.11
CA PRO A 148 10.60 33.61 2.94
C PRO A 148 9.70 33.37 1.72
N LEU A 149 8.84 32.34 1.74
CA LEU A 149 7.81 32.11 0.71
C LEU A 149 6.48 32.80 1.04
N ASN A 150 6.40 33.50 2.18
CA ASN A 150 5.20 34.16 2.69
C ASN A 150 3.96 33.23 2.71
N ILE A 151 4.16 32.00 3.16
CA ILE A 151 3.08 31.01 3.30
C ILE A 151 2.17 31.44 4.44
N ASP A 152 0.86 31.54 4.17
CA ASP A 152 -0.14 31.72 5.22
C ASP A 152 -0.34 30.39 5.98
N PRO A 153 -0.04 30.31 7.29
CA PRO A 153 -0.22 29.09 8.07
C PRO A 153 -1.66 28.55 8.09
N TYR A 154 -2.66 29.43 7.90
CA TYR A 154 -4.08 29.06 7.87
C TYR A 154 -4.53 28.47 6.53
N SER A 155 -3.76 28.69 5.46
CA SER A 155 -4.08 28.19 4.12
C SER A 155 -3.37 26.85 3.80
N ILE A 156 -2.58 26.30 4.73
CA ILE A 156 -1.86 25.04 4.51
C ILE A 156 -2.84 23.87 4.50
N THR A 157 -3.06 23.31 3.31
CA THR A 157 -3.92 22.14 3.10
C THR A 157 -3.19 20.81 3.35
N TRP A 158 -1.85 20.80 3.28
CA TRP A 158 -1.05 19.60 3.48
C TRP A 158 -1.09 19.11 4.93
N LYS A 159 -1.66 17.92 5.13
CA LYS A 159 -1.77 17.24 6.42
C LYS A 159 -0.66 16.21 6.61
N ARG A 160 -0.47 15.80 7.87
CA ARG A 160 0.36 14.65 8.19
C ARG A 160 -0.42 13.36 7.99
N VAL A 161 0.25 12.22 8.01
CA VAL A 161 -0.42 10.92 7.91
C VAL A 161 0.16 9.88 8.86
N VAL A 162 -0.69 8.93 9.23
CA VAL A 162 -0.33 7.75 10.01
C VAL A 162 -1.21 6.58 9.58
N ASP A 163 -0.64 5.38 9.44
CA ASP A 163 -1.42 4.19 9.05
C ASP A 163 -2.04 3.50 10.27
N VAL A 164 -2.83 4.24 11.04
CA VAL A 164 -3.53 3.77 12.24
C VAL A 164 -4.92 4.43 12.28
N ASN A 165 -5.91 3.71 12.81
CA ASN A 165 -7.25 4.24 13.03
C ASN A 165 -7.31 5.14 14.27
N ASP A 166 -6.74 6.34 14.19
CA ASP A 166 -6.75 7.31 15.29
C ASP A 166 -7.65 8.52 14.98
N ARG A 167 -8.81 8.58 15.64
CA ARG A 167 -9.76 9.70 15.46
C ARG A 167 -9.31 10.98 16.16
N ALA A 168 -8.46 10.89 17.19
CA ALA A 168 -8.05 12.04 17.98
C ALA A 168 -7.14 13.00 17.20
N LEU A 169 -6.45 12.49 16.18
CA LEU A 169 -5.53 13.26 15.34
C LEU A 169 -6.21 14.01 14.19
N ARG A 170 -7.53 13.90 14.00
CA ARG A 170 -8.23 14.54 12.86
C ARG A 170 -8.12 16.06 12.85
N ASN A 171 -8.14 16.69 14.02
CA ASN A 171 -8.04 18.12 14.20
C ASN A 171 -7.13 18.40 15.40
N ILE A 172 -5.97 18.98 15.15
CA ILE A 172 -4.95 19.28 16.16
C ILE A 172 -4.37 20.68 15.96
N VAL A 173 -3.73 21.19 17.00
CA VAL A 173 -2.85 22.37 16.91
C VAL A 173 -1.42 21.88 17.13
N VAL A 174 -0.52 22.24 16.21
CA VAL A 174 0.91 21.89 16.25
C VAL A 174 1.77 23.14 16.47
N GLY A 175 3.06 22.97 16.73
CA GLY A 175 4.00 24.08 16.90
C GLY A 175 3.77 24.90 18.17
N LEU A 176 3.18 24.27 19.19
CA LEU A 176 3.02 24.84 20.52
C LEU A 176 4.33 24.73 21.31
N GLY A 177 4.52 25.61 22.30
CA GLY A 177 5.71 25.65 23.13
C GLY A 177 6.38 27.03 23.09
N GLY A 178 7.70 27.05 23.16
CA GLY A 178 8.52 28.24 23.05
C GLY A 178 8.86 28.61 21.61
N LYS A 179 9.66 29.68 21.45
CA LYS A 179 10.09 30.23 20.15
C LYS A 179 10.75 29.21 19.21
N TRP A 180 11.33 28.14 19.75
CA TRP A 180 12.07 27.13 18.99
C TRP A 180 11.26 25.86 18.67
N ASP A 181 10.00 25.79 19.14
CA ASP A 181 9.16 24.59 18.99
C ASP A 181 8.23 24.64 17.76
N GLY A 182 8.32 25.71 16.98
CA GLY A 182 7.59 25.90 15.72
C GLY A 182 6.63 27.10 15.75
N VAL A 183 5.80 27.20 14.71
CA VAL A 183 4.75 28.22 14.60
C VAL A 183 3.40 27.57 14.90
N PRO A 184 2.65 28.04 15.91
CA PRO A 184 1.32 27.52 16.21
C PRO A 184 0.39 27.57 15.00
N ARG A 185 -0.17 26.43 14.60
CA ARG A 185 -1.21 26.36 13.55
C ARG A 185 -2.11 25.15 13.70
N GLN A 186 -3.32 25.24 13.15
CA GLN A 186 -4.25 24.12 13.07
C GLN A 186 -3.89 23.20 11.90
N THR A 187 -4.01 21.89 12.11
CA THR A 187 -3.81 20.86 11.08
C THR A 187 -4.50 19.56 11.51
N GLY A 188 -4.14 18.43 10.89
CA GLY A 188 -4.64 17.11 11.23
C GLY A 188 -3.78 16.01 10.64
N PHE A 189 -4.17 14.77 10.95
CA PHE A 189 -3.69 13.56 10.32
C PHE A 189 -4.81 12.89 9.52
N ASP A 190 -4.47 12.43 8.32
CA ASP A 190 -5.27 11.47 7.58
C ASP A 190 -4.63 10.07 7.66
N ILE A 191 -5.39 9.03 7.28
CA ILE A 191 -4.82 7.68 7.18
C ILE A 191 -3.82 7.63 6.03
N ALA A 192 -2.69 6.91 6.19
CA ALA A 192 -1.58 6.93 5.22
C ALA A 192 -2.00 6.63 3.77
N VAL A 193 -2.90 5.67 3.58
CA VAL A 193 -3.41 5.32 2.24
C VAL A 193 -4.28 6.39 1.59
N ALA A 194 -4.68 7.44 2.32
CA ALA A 194 -5.38 8.61 1.79
C ALA A 194 -4.44 9.76 1.40
N SER A 195 -3.12 9.61 1.61
CA SER A 195 -2.12 10.60 1.18
C SER A 195 -2.14 10.78 -0.34
N GLU A 196 -1.96 12.02 -0.80
CA GLU A 196 -1.71 12.30 -2.22
C GLU A 196 -0.43 11.62 -2.73
N VAL A 197 0.57 11.40 -1.86
CA VAL A 197 1.78 10.62 -2.19
C VAL A 197 1.42 9.17 -2.56
N MET A 198 0.42 8.58 -1.91
CA MET A 198 -0.09 7.25 -2.28
C MET A 198 -0.76 7.27 -3.66
N ALA A 199 -1.52 8.32 -3.95
CA ALA A 199 -2.18 8.47 -5.26
C ALA A 199 -1.19 8.67 -6.40
N ILE A 200 -0.07 9.36 -6.17
CA ILE A 200 1.01 9.55 -7.16
C ILE A 200 1.80 8.24 -7.38
N LEU A 201 1.93 7.41 -6.35
CA LEU A 201 2.64 6.12 -6.44
C LEU A 201 1.85 5.05 -7.21
N ALA A 202 0.51 5.09 -7.14
CA ALA A 202 -0.39 4.07 -7.69
C ALA A 202 -0.60 4.20 -9.20
#